data_AF-H0J6C9-F1
#
_entry.id   AF-H0J6C9-F1
#
_cell.length_a   1.000
_cell.length_b   1.000
_cell.length_c   1.000
_cell.angle_alpha   90.00
_cell.angle_beta   90.00
_cell.angle_gamma   90.00
#
_symmetry.space_group_name_H-M   'P 1'
#
loop_
_entity.id
_entity.type
_entity.pdbx_description
1 polymer ?
#
loop_
_entity_poly.entity_id
_entity_poly.type
_entity_poly.pdbx_seq_one_letter_code
_entity_poly.pdbx_strand_id
1 'polypeptide(L)'
;MSSYLIKELWRNSLAFYDAYERLVDGVKLIARREEFNDFTKIEIEFPDSSELPSDEDDLELNDYKFHIISIEGDMDVYWDIDGDIDEDKKGELLEEVEEDDNEDEKWILIKDSHEAILHNGYVILEKL
;
A
#
# COMPACT_ATOMS: atom_id res chain seq x y z
N MET A 1 -3.39 11.65 21.10
CA MET A 1 -3.05 11.46 19.69
C MET A 1 -3.79 12.54 18.91
N SER A 2 -3.24 12.97 17.77
CA SER A 2 -3.88 13.99 16.93
C SER A 2 -4.18 13.41 15.55
N SER A 3 -5.42 13.59 15.09
CA SER A 3 -5.89 13.11 13.79
C SER A 3 -5.94 14.25 12.78
N TYR A 4 -5.63 13.92 11.54
CA TYR A 4 -5.57 14.87 10.44
C TYR A 4 -6.21 14.27 9.20
N LEU A 5 -6.93 15.10 8.45
CA LEU A 5 -7.31 14.79 7.08
C LEU A 5 -6.26 15.39 6.16
N ILE A 6 -5.55 14.54 5.42
CA ILE A 6 -4.55 14.96 4.43
C ILE A 6 -5.03 14.61 3.03
N LYS A 7 -4.48 15.30 2.03
CA LYS A 7 -4.69 15.00 0.62
C LYS A 7 -3.38 14.84 -0.12
N GLU A 8 -3.30 13.81 -0.94
CA GLU A 8 -2.18 13.59 -1.84
C GLU A 8 -2.07 14.71 -2.88
N LEU A 9 -0.85 15.22 -3.06
CA LEU A 9 -0.54 16.19 -4.13
C LEU A 9 -0.14 15.50 -5.44
N TRP A 10 0.35 14.26 -5.35
CA TRP A 10 0.88 13.48 -6.46
C TRP A 10 0.22 12.10 -6.50
N ARG A 11 0.11 11.53 -7.69
CA ARG A 11 -0.36 10.14 -7.86
C ARG A 11 0.59 9.18 -7.15
N ASN A 12 0.05 8.08 -6.64
CA ASN A 12 0.82 6.99 -6.04
C ASN A 12 1.65 7.46 -4.83
N SER A 13 1.13 8.45 -4.10
CA SER A 13 1.81 8.96 -2.91
C SER A 13 1.68 7.96 -1.77
N LEU A 14 0.49 7.46 -1.46
CA LEU A 14 0.33 6.29 -0.60
C LEU A 14 0.46 5.01 -1.42
N ALA A 15 1.30 4.11 -0.92
CA ALA A 15 1.42 2.75 -1.41
C ALA A 15 1.21 1.75 -0.27
N PHE A 16 0.40 0.71 -0.53
CA PHE A 16 0.33 -0.48 0.31
C PHE A 16 1.00 -1.65 -0.38
N TYR A 17 1.80 -2.39 0.38
CA TYR A 17 2.48 -3.58 -0.08
C TYR A 17 2.03 -4.76 0.76
N ASP A 18 1.49 -5.79 0.13
CA ASP A 18 1.28 -7.10 0.73
C ASP A 18 2.04 -8.15 -0.05
N ALA A 19 2.48 -9.21 0.62
CA ALA A 19 3.17 -10.32 -0.03
C ALA A 19 2.54 -11.66 0.33
N TYR A 20 2.37 -12.50 -0.68
CA TYR A 20 1.75 -13.81 -0.57
C TYR A 20 2.71 -14.88 -1.09
N GLU A 21 2.70 -16.06 -0.48
CA GLU A 21 3.55 -17.17 -0.88
C GLU A 21 2.74 -18.39 -1.32
N ARG A 22 3.28 -19.12 -2.30
CA ARG A 22 2.72 -20.40 -2.74
C ARG A 22 3.82 -21.33 -3.24
N LEU A 23 3.58 -22.63 -3.12
CA LEU A 23 4.43 -23.67 -3.71
C LEU A 23 3.75 -24.22 -4.98
N VAL A 24 4.42 -24.05 -6.13
CA VAL A 24 3.95 -24.55 -7.43
C VAL A 24 5.04 -25.42 -8.04
N ASP A 25 4.72 -26.68 -8.32
CA ASP A 25 5.67 -27.68 -8.86
C ASP A 25 7.00 -27.77 -8.10
N GLY A 26 6.96 -27.55 -6.78
CA GLY A 26 8.14 -27.58 -5.91
C GLY A 26 8.95 -26.28 -5.89
N VAL A 27 8.54 -25.26 -6.64
CA VAL A 27 9.13 -23.91 -6.62
C VAL A 27 8.31 -23.02 -5.70
N LYS A 28 8.99 -22.31 -4.79
CA LYS A 28 8.35 -21.30 -3.94
C LYS A 28 8.26 -20.00 -4.73
N LEU A 29 7.04 -19.49 -4.89
CA LEU A 29 6.75 -18.22 -5.55
C LEU A 29 6.28 -17.20 -4.51
N ILE A 30 6.57 -15.93 -4.77
CA ILE A 30 6.10 -14.79 -3.97
C ILE A 30 5.31 -13.87 -4.89
N ALA A 31 4.01 -13.74 -4.64
CA ALA A 31 3.20 -12.71 -5.27
C ALA A 31 3.26 -11.44 -4.43
N ARG A 32 3.49 -10.29 -5.05
CA ARG A 32 3.48 -8.97 -4.41
C ARG A 32 2.29 -8.19 -4.93
N ARG A 33 1.57 -7.59 -4.01
CA ARG A 33 0.40 -6.76 -4.26
C ARG A 33 0.76 -5.32 -3.90
N GLU A 34 0.66 -4.42 -4.86
CA GLU A 34 0.94 -3.00 -4.68
C GLU A 34 -0.34 -2.20 -4.94
N GLU A 35 -0.88 -1.57 -3.92
CA GLU A 35 -2.01 -0.63 -4.08
C GLU A 35 -1.49 0.79 -4.10
N PHE A 36 -1.94 1.59 -5.06
CA PHE A 36 -1.64 3.02 -5.15
C PHE A 36 -2.91 3.84 -5.17
N ASN A 37 -2.88 4.95 -4.45
CA ASN A 37 -3.96 5.93 -4.46
C ASN A 37 -3.88 6.92 -5.63
N ASP A 38 -5.03 7.39 -6.13
CA ASP A 38 -5.13 8.50 -7.09
C ASP A 38 -5.79 9.74 -6.46
N PHE A 39 -4.97 10.67 -5.94
CA PHE A 39 -5.41 11.96 -5.35
C PHE A 39 -6.38 11.81 -4.17
N THR A 40 -6.14 10.75 -3.40
CA THR A 40 -7.03 10.27 -2.34
C THR A 40 -6.94 11.15 -1.09
N LYS A 41 -8.04 11.21 -0.33
CA LYS A 41 -8.03 11.79 1.01
C LYS A 41 -7.74 10.70 2.03
N ILE A 42 -6.84 11.00 2.95
CA ILE A 42 -6.38 10.04 3.94
C ILE A 42 -6.60 10.65 5.32
N GLU A 43 -7.29 9.93 6.18
CA GLU A 43 -7.34 10.25 7.59
C GLU A 43 -6.18 9.54 8.30
N ILE A 44 -5.37 10.30 9.01
CA ILE A 44 -4.12 9.82 9.60
C ILE A 44 -4.00 10.28 11.05
N GLU A 45 -3.55 9.38 11.92
CA GLU A 45 -3.26 9.67 13.32
C GLU A 45 -1.75 9.70 13.55
N PHE A 46 -1.27 10.79 14.15
CA PHE A 46 0.11 10.87 14.64
C PHE A 46 0.18 10.66 16.16
N PRO A 47 1.24 10.00 16.65
CA PRO A 47 1.52 9.95 18.08
C PRO A 47 1.76 11.36 18.62
N ASP A 48 1.37 11.62 19.86
CA ASP A 48 1.40 12.97 20.48
C ASP A 48 2.79 13.62 20.54
N SER A 49 3.85 12.83 20.34
CA SER A 49 5.24 13.30 20.30
C SER A 49 5.65 13.92 18.97
N SER A 50 4.83 13.82 17.93
CA SER A 50 5.14 14.35 16.60
C SER A 50 4.69 15.81 16.51
N GLU A 51 5.63 16.75 16.55
CA GLU A 51 5.36 18.14 16.13
C GLU A 51 5.29 18.16 14.61
N LEU A 52 4.07 18.28 14.06
CA LEU A 52 3.91 18.53 12.62
C LEU A 52 4.28 19.99 12.32
N PRO A 53 4.94 20.26 11.17
CA PRO A 53 5.21 21.62 10.74
C PRO A 53 3.89 22.39 10.54
N SER A 54 3.91 23.68 10.90
CA SER A 54 2.75 24.57 10.77
C SER A 54 2.51 25.06 9.35
N ASP A 55 3.49 24.90 8.47
CA ASP A 55 3.48 25.41 7.11
C ASP A 55 3.21 24.24 6.14
N GLU A 56 2.10 24.38 5.40
CA GLU A 56 1.34 23.29 4.76
C GLU A 56 1.90 22.85 3.39
N ASP A 57 2.96 23.49 2.89
CA ASP A 57 3.29 23.41 1.46
C ASP A 57 4.11 22.18 1.05
N ASP A 58 4.84 21.52 1.96
CA ASP A 58 5.69 20.36 1.63
C ASP A 58 5.82 19.38 2.84
N LEU A 59 4.72 18.79 3.28
CA LEU A 59 4.79 17.76 4.33
C LEU A 59 5.27 16.43 3.73
N GLU A 60 6.55 16.13 3.90
CA GLU A 60 7.12 14.80 3.64
C GLU A 60 6.89 13.88 4.84
N LEU A 61 5.99 12.90 4.69
CA LEU A 61 5.52 12.05 5.79
C LEU A 61 6.43 10.86 6.12
N ASN A 62 7.45 10.60 5.30
CA ASN A 62 8.40 9.50 5.49
C ASN A 62 9.12 9.53 6.86
N ASP A 63 9.29 10.70 7.46
CA ASP A 63 10.01 10.87 8.74
C ASP A 63 9.12 10.66 9.98
N TYR A 64 7.82 10.49 9.80
CA TYR A 64 6.87 10.40 10.91
C TYR A 64 6.35 8.98 11.07
N LYS A 65 6.21 8.55 12.34
CA LYS A 65 5.35 7.39 12.64
C LYS A 65 3.91 7.84 12.59
N PHE A 66 3.07 7.10 11.89
CA PHE A 66 1.65 7.40 11.75
C PHE A 66 0.82 6.11 11.70
N HIS A 67 -0.49 6.28 11.84
CA HIS A 67 -1.48 5.22 11.63
C HIS A 67 -2.54 5.73 10.67
N ILE A 68 -2.82 4.97 9.61
CA ILE A 68 -3.87 5.30 8.63
C ILE A 68 -5.21 4.84 9.21
N ILE A 69 -6.15 5.77 9.40
CA ILE A 69 -7.48 5.50 9.93
C ILE A 69 -8.44 5.13 8.80
N SER A 70 -8.48 5.95 7.75
CA SER A 70 -9.41 5.78 6.63
C SER A 70 -8.85 6.40 5.35
N ILE A 71 -9.36 5.90 4.22
CA ILE A 71 -8.91 6.26 2.87
C ILE A 71 -10.16 6.44 2.03
N GLU A 72 -10.30 7.60 1.37
CA GLU A 72 -11.42 7.94 0.50
C GLU A 72 -10.90 8.34 -0.88
N GLY A 73 -11.06 7.46 -1.87
CA GLY A 73 -10.62 7.67 -3.25
C GLY A 73 -10.57 6.36 -4.04
N ASP A 74 -10.16 6.47 -5.30
CA ASP A 74 -9.90 5.32 -6.15
C ASP A 74 -8.51 4.75 -5.82
N MET A 75 -8.40 3.42 -5.86
CA MET A 75 -7.15 2.68 -5.66
C MET A 75 -6.86 1.84 -6.89
N ASP A 76 -5.66 1.98 -7.44
CA ASP A 76 -5.12 1.11 -8.47
C ASP A 76 -4.35 -0.03 -7.80
N VAL A 77 -4.55 -1.27 -8.26
CA VAL A 77 -3.87 -2.45 -7.72
C VAL A 77 -2.98 -3.06 -8.81
N TYR A 78 -1.73 -3.35 -8.46
CA TYR A 78 -0.78 -4.02 -9.33
C TYR A 78 -0.25 -5.28 -8.67
N TRP A 79 -0.02 -6.31 -9.48
CA TRP A 79 0.56 -7.57 -9.04
C TRP A 79 1.86 -7.88 -9.76
N ASP A 80 2.80 -8.48 -9.04
CA ASP A 80 3.98 -9.12 -9.61
C ASP A 80 4.24 -10.46 -8.93
N ILE A 81 4.85 -11.41 -9.64
CA ILE A 81 5.22 -12.72 -9.12
C ILE A 81 6.72 -12.93 -9.27
N ASP A 82 7.39 -13.08 -8.13
CA ASP A 82 8.80 -13.46 -8.03
C ASP A 82 8.94 -14.98 -7.93
N GLY A 83 9.84 -15.55 -8.75
CA GLY A 83 10.22 -16.96 -8.66
C GLY A 83 10.87 -17.48 -9.94
N ASP A 84 11.57 -18.61 -9.83
CA ASP A 84 12.17 -19.30 -10.99
C ASP A 84 11.11 -20.15 -11.69
N ILE A 85 10.29 -19.51 -12.50
CA ILE A 85 9.18 -20.11 -13.25
C ILE A 85 9.17 -19.59 -14.68
N ASP A 86 8.58 -20.37 -15.58
CA ASP A 86 8.40 -19.98 -16.97
C ASP A 86 7.47 -18.77 -17.12
N GLU A 87 7.78 -17.85 -18.04
CA GLU A 87 7.03 -16.61 -18.27
C GLU A 87 5.57 -16.85 -18.69
N ASP A 88 5.29 -17.88 -19.51
CA ASP A 88 3.92 -18.18 -19.92
C ASP A 88 3.09 -18.58 -18.69
N LYS A 89 3.71 -19.35 -17.80
CA LYS A 89 3.09 -19.77 -16.53
C LYS A 89 3.01 -18.64 -15.51
N LYS A 90 3.96 -17.69 -15.51
CA LYS A 90 3.89 -16.47 -14.71
C LYS A 90 2.67 -15.65 -15.10
N GLY A 91 2.39 -15.51 -16.41
CA GLY A 91 1.19 -14.83 -16.91
C GLY A 91 -0.11 -15.48 -16.43
N GLU A 92 -0.23 -16.81 -16.54
CA GLU A 92 -1.40 -17.54 -16.03
C GLU A 92 -1.62 -17.35 -14.51
N LEU A 93 -0.54 -17.33 -13.73
CA LEU A 93 -0.60 -17.13 -12.27
C LEU A 93 -0.93 -15.68 -11.88
N LEU A 94 -0.50 -14.71 -12.69
CA LEU A 94 -0.85 -13.29 -12.51
C LEU A 94 -2.34 -13.09 -12.77
N GLU A 95 -2.87 -13.60 -13.89
CA GLU A 95 -4.30 -13.56 -14.17
C GLU A 95 -5.10 -14.25 -13.05
N GLU A 96 -4.60 -15.38 -12.53
CA GLU A 96 -5.26 -16.08 -11.43
C GLU A 96 -5.29 -15.26 -10.14
N VAL A 97 -4.18 -14.62 -9.74
CA VAL A 97 -4.11 -13.87 -8.47
C VAL A 97 -4.83 -12.52 -8.55
N GLU A 98 -5.04 -11.98 -9.75
CA GLU A 98 -5.81 -10.75 -9.99
C GLU A 98 -7.33 -10.97 -9.96
N GLU A 99 -7.82 -12.20 -10.16
CA GLU A 99 -9.24 -12.52 -10.08
C GLU A 99 -9.73 -12.45 -8.62
N ASP A 100 -10.78 -11.66 -8.37
CA ASP A 100 -11.43 -11.46 -7.05
C ASP A 100 -11.52 -12.77 -6.25
N ASP A 101 -10.96 -12.75 -5.04
CA ASP A 101 -10.95 -13.80 -4.00
C ASP A 101 -9.95 -14.96 -4.21
N ASN A 102 -9.20 -15.05 -5.33
CA ASN A 102 -8.26 -16.15 -5.54
C ASN A 102 -6.98 -16.03 -4.68
N GLU A 103 -6.59 -14.82 -4.29
CA GLU A 103 -5.43 -14.56 -3.46
C GLU A 103 -5.54 -15.25 -2.09
N ASP A 104 -6.68 -15.15 -1.43
CA ASP A 104 -6.92 -15.73 -0.11
C ASP A 104 -7.24 -17.24 -0.17
N GLU A 105 -7.71 -17.73 -1.32
CA GLU A 105 -8.01 -19.15 -1.51
C GLU A 105 -6.77 -20.00 -1.84
N LYS A 106 -5.87 -19.47 -2.67
CA LYS A 106 -4.77 -20.26 -3.26
C LYS A 106 -3.39 -19.83 -2.79
N TRP A 107 -3.25 -18.61 -2.30
CA TRP A 107 -1.98 -18.07 -1.81
C TRP A 107 -2.02 -17.87 -0.30
N ILE A 108 -0.86 -17.91 0.34
CA ILE A 108 -0.75 -17.73 1.79
C ILE A 108 -0.18 -16.35 2.04
N LEU A 109 -0.95 -15.46 2.66
CA LEU A 109 -0.45 -14.15 3.11
C LEU A 109 0.77 -14.35 4.02
N ILE A 110 1.88 -13.73 3.66
CA ILE A 110 3.09 -13.72 4.46
C ILE A 110 2.83 -12.82 5.66
N LYS A 111 2.97 -13.41 6.86
CA LYS A 111 2.72 -12.69 8.10
C LYS A 111 3.64 -11.46 8.20
N ASP A 112 3.07 -10.34 8.65
CA ASP A 112 3.77 -9.08 8.86
C ASP A 112 4.39 -8.51 7.57
N SER A 113 3.88 -8.92 6.38
CA SER A 113 4.31 -8.39 5.08
C SER A 113 3.64 -7.06 4.69
N HIS A 114 2.53 -6.72 5.35
CA HIS A 114 1.82 -5.48 5.10
C HIS A 114 2.69 -4.27 5.44
N GLU A 115 3.05 -3.48 4.44
CA GLU A 115 3.77 -2.22 4.59
C GLU A 115 2.94 -1.09 3.97
N ALA A 116 2.74 -0.02 4.74
CA ALA A 116 2.10 1.21 4.27
C ALA A 116 3.16 2.31 4.19
N ILE A 117 3.36 2.89 3.02
CA ILE A 117 4.37 3.92 2.80
C ILE A 117 3.75 5.17 2.18
N LEU A 118 3.99 6.32 2.80
CA LEU A 118 3.57 7.62 2.31
C LEU A 118 4.75 8.31 1.61
N HIS A 119 4.85 8.12 0.30
CA HIS A 119 5.79 8.77 -0.60
C HIS A 119 5.28 10.14 -1.08
N ASN A 120 6.19 11.02 -1.49
CA ASN A 120 5.87 12.36 -2.03
C ASN A 120 5.17 13.30 -1.02
N GLY A 121 4.80 14.50 -1.48
CA GLY A 121 4.22 15.54 -0.64
C GLY A 121 2.72 15.41 -0.43
N TYR A 122 2.26 15.81 0.75
CA TYR A 122 0.84 15.88 1.15
C TYR A 122 0.50 17.28 1.63
N VAL A 123 -0.77 17.67 1.49
CA VAL A 123 -1.32 18.87 2.12
C VAL A 123 -2.27 18.47 3.26
N ILE A 124 -2.17 19.18 4.39
CA ILE A 124 -3.13 19.04 5.49
C ILE A 124 -4.40 19.82 5.10
N LEU A 125 -5.54 19.15 5.05
CA LEU A 125 -6.83 19.79 4.80
C LEU A 125 -7.46 20.32 6.08
N GLU A 126 -7.42 19.51 7.15
CA GLU A 126 -7.96 19.86 8.46
C GLU A 126 -7.37 18.99 9.58
N LYS A 127 -7.41 19.52 10.81
CA LYS A 127 -7.17 18.76 12.04
C LYS A 127 -8.52 18.30 12.62
N LEU A 128 -8.64 17.02 12.93
CA LEU A 128 -9.87 16.36 13.39
C LEU A 128 -9.96 16.25 14.92
#